data_AF-A0A9C9FZT8-F1
#
_entry.id   AF-A0A9C9FZT8-F1
#
_cell.length_a   1.000
_cell.length_b   1.000
_cell.length_c   1.000
_cell.angle_alpha   90.00
_cell.angle_beta   90.00
_cell.angle_gamma   90.00
#
_symmetry.space_group_name_H-M   'P 1'
#
loop_
_entity.id
_entity.type
_entity.pdbx_description
1 polymer ?
#
loop_
_entity_poly.entity_id
_entity_poly.type
_entity_poly.pdbx_seq_one_letter_code
_entity_poly.pdbx_strand_id
1 'polypeptide(L)'
;MQTRRSYNPKRRIASSANSDSLMDLISKVRYGGNPEHKRNPGDFDLTPPSSPRMDKACCDDVAIFSKGKALRLLKKGLQKGLVSKRQNHGFPQNIWSVTAKGEPLEAQLENAETGTYHGYPLPGNDPFRAVVLQWWNQ
;
A
#
# COMPACT_ATOMS: atom_id res chain seq x y z
N MET A 1 -11.29 14.34 17.20
CA MET A 1 -10.86 13.22 16.34
C MET A 1 -12.09 12.77 15.53
N GLN A 2 -12.22 13.17 14.27
CA GLN A 2 -13.40 12.84 13.46
C GLN A 2 -13.38 11.36 13.09
N THR A 3 -14.26 10.57 13.70
CA THR A 3 -14.52 9.19 13.30
C THR A 3 -15.18 9.19 11.92
N ARG A 4 -14.46 8.76 10.88
CA ARG A 4 -15.04 8.52 9.56
C ARG A 4 -16.01 7.33 9.66
N ARG A 5 -17.31 7.62 9.70
CA ARG A 5 -18.40 6.62 9.82
C ARG A 5 -18.60 5.76 8.57
N SER A 6 -18.10 6.17 7.41
CA SER A 6 -18.18 5.38 6.18
C SER A 6 -16.85 5.33 5.45
N TYR A 7 -16.62 4.20 4.81
CA TYR A 7 -15.46 3.94 3.99
C TYR A 7 -15.53 4.75 2.67
N ASN A 8 -14.38 5.18 2.14
CA ASN A 8 -14.29 5.91 0.88
C ASN A 8 -14.82 5.04 -0.29
N PRO A 9 -15.91 5.42 -0.97
CA PRO A 9 -16.54 4.59 -2.00
C PRO A 9 -15.68 4.35 -3.25
N LYS A 10 -14.58 5.12 -3.42
CA LYS A 10 -13.61 4.98 -4.52
C LYS A 10 -12.64 3.83 -4.33
N ARG A 11 -12.54 3.36 -3.10
CA ARG A 11 -11.55 2.42 -2.65
C ARG A 11 -12.35 1.08 -2.72
N ARG A 12 -12.07 0.24 -3.71
CA ARG A 12 -12.86 -0.97 -4.03
C ARG A 12 -11.94 -2.04 -4.56
N ILE A 13 -11.94 -3.22 -3.95
CA ILE A 13 -11.18 -4.38 -4.42
C ILE A 13 -11.84 -4.92 -5.69
N ALA A 14 -11.03 -5.21 -6.71
CA ALA A 14 -11.50 -5.86 -7.92
C ALA A 14 -11.95 -7.30 -7.59
N SER A 15 -13.16 -7.67 -7.97
CA SER A 15 -13.75 -8.98 -7.67
C SER A 15 -13.09 -10.14 -8.41
N SER A 16 -12.42 -9.87 -9.52
CA SER A 16 -11.75 -10.86 -10.36
C SER A 16 -10.57 -10.20 -11.08
N ALA A 17 -9.38 -10.27 -10.50
CA ALA A 17 -8.17 -9.85 -11.19
C ALA A 17 -7.61 -11.04 -11.98
N ASN A 18 -7.30 -10.82 -13.27
CA ASN A 18 -6.71 -11.85 -14.12
C ASN A 18 -5.30 -12.20 -13.60
N SER A 19 -5.04 -13.49 -13.36
CA SER A 19 -3.78 -13.95 -12.75
C SER A 19 -2.55 -13.67 -13.62
N ASP A 20 -2.65 -13.82 -14.95
CA ASP A 20 -1.53 -13.55 -15.87
C ASP A 20 -1.20 -12.04 -15.90
N SER A 21 -2.23 -11.20 -15.90
CA SER A 21 -2.04 -9.74 -15.81
C SER A 21 -1.41 -9.32 -14.48
N LEU A 22 -1.75 -9.99 -13.38
CA LEU A 22 -1.12 -9.74 -12.08
C LEU A 22 0.35 -10.17 -12.05
N MET A 23 0.68 -11.30 -12.67
CA MET A 23 2.07 -11.79 -12.78
C MET A 23 2.94 -10.82 -13.58
N ASP A 24 2.41 -10.28 -14.69
CA ASP A 24 3.08 -9.23 -15.45
C ASP A 24 3.29 -7.97 -14.59
N LEU A 25 2.27 -7.52 -13.85
CA LEU A 25 2.38 -6.39 -12.93
C LEU A 25 3.42 -6.60 -11.83
N ILE A 26 3.52 -7.80 -11.26
CA ILE A 26 4.51 -8.14 -10.21
C ILE A 26 5.94 -7.89 -10.68
N SER A 27 6.22 -8.08 -11.97
CA SER A 27 7.53 -7.82 -12.56
C SER A 27 7.81 -6.33 -12.79
N LYS A 28 6.75 -5.53 -13.03
CA LYS A 28 6.83 -4.12 -13.40
C LYS A 28 6.77 -3.15 -12.22
N VAL A 29 6.08 -3.49 -11.13
CA VAL A 29 5.89 -2.56 -10.01
C VAL A 29 7.18 -2.21 -9.28
N ARG A 30 7.29 -0.93 -8.90
CA ARG A 30 8.39 -0.36 -8.12
C ARG A 30 7.86 0.27 -6.83
N TYR A 31 8.75 0.46 -5.86
CA TYR A 31 8.41 1.12 -4.61
C TYR A 31 9.29 2.36 -4.41
N GLY A 32 8.70 3.55 -4.49
CA GLY A 32 9.43 4.83 -4.43
C GLY A 32 9.83 5.18 -3.00
N GLY A 33 8.88 5.03 -2.08
CA GLY A 33 9.05 5.36 -0.66
C GLY A 33 8.89 6.86 -0.40
N ASN A 34 7.87 7.25 0.37
CA ASN A 34 7.59 8.64 0.68
C ASN A 34 8.31 9.09 1.99
N PRO A 35 9.09 10.20 1.99
CA PRO A 35 9.69 10.79 3.19
C PRO A 35 8.68 11.31 4.23
N GLU A 36 7.42 11.57 3.86
CA GLU A 36 6.39 12.08 4.79
C GLU A 36 5.93 11.07 5.86
N HIS A 37 6.25 9.78 5.73
CA HIS A 37 5.71 8.70 6.56
C HIS A 37 6.77 7.84 7.25
N LYS A 38 8.03 8.26 7.23
CA LYS A 38 9.16 7.53 7.81
C LYS A 38 9.85 8.45 8.81
N ARG A 39 10.35 7.92 9.91
CA ARG A 39 11.21 8.65 10.85
C ARG A 39 12.69 8.29 10.67
N ASN A 40 12.95 7.13 10.03
CA ASN A 40 14.27 6.70 9.58
C ASN A 40 14.31 6.56 8.05
N PRO A 41 15.21 7.28 7.35
CA PRO A 41 15.30 7.26 5.89
C PRO A 41 15.85 5.94 5.31
N GLY A 42 16.44 5.04 6.11
CA GLY A 42 16.94 3.75 5.64
C GLY A 42 17.74 3.84 4.33
N ASP A 43 17.48 2.91 3.40
CA ASP A 43 18.10 2.81 2.06
C ASP A 43 17.19 3.39 0.96
N PHE A 44 16.47 4.48 1.27
CA PHE A 44 15.48 5.09 0.39
C PHE A 44 16.02 6.31 -0.41
N ASP A 45 17.31 6.65 -0.27
CA ASP A 45 17.97 7.80 -0.92
C ASP A 45 17.23 9.14 -0.71
N LEU A 46 16.64 9.33 0.48
CA LEU A 46 15.85 10.53 0.78
C LEU A 46 16.74 11.61 1.42
N THR A 47 16.93 12.70 0.68
CA THR A 47 17.58 13.94 1.16
C THR A 47 16.58 15.08 0.91
N PRO A 48 16.06 15.86 1.90
CA PRO A 48 16.50 16.14 3.28
C PRO A 48 15.55 15.51 4.35
N PRO A 49 15.69 15.76 5.69
CA PRO A 49 15.26 14.81 6.71
C PRO A 49 13.75 14.62 6.81
N SER A 50 13.37 13.35 7.02
CA SER A 50 12.02 12.89 7.28
C SER A 50 11.43 13.57 8.53
N SER A 51 10.53 14.53 8.32
CA SER A 51 9.65 15.07 9.37
C SER A 51 8.26 14.47 9.20
N PRO A 52 7.99 13.26 9.76
CA PRO A 52 6.65 12.71 9.75
C PRO A 52 5.72 13.67 10.50
N ARG A 53 4.70 14.18 9.82
CA ARG A 53 3.70 15.04 10.45
C ARG A 53 2.93 14.20 11.47
N MET A 54 2.74 14.74 12.69
CA MET A 54 2.11 14.07 13.85
C MET A 54 0.72 13.47 13.58
N ASP A 55 0.06 13.86 12.49
CA ASP A 55 -1.30 13.49 12.11
C ASP A 55 -1.38 12.37 11.05
N LYS A 56 -0.25 11.90 10.51
CA LYS A 56 -0.20 10.83 9.51
C LYS A 56 0.34 9.52 10.10
N ALA A 57 -0.31 8.40 9.79
CA ALA A 57 0.11 7.07 10.22
C ALA A 57 1.58 6.81 9.85
N CYS A 58 2.41 6.50 10.85
CA CYS A 58 3.84 6.32 10.68
C CYS A 58 4.13 4.88 10.24
N CYS A 59 4.98 4.70 9.23
CA CYS A 59 5.41 3.36 8.79
C CYS A 59 6.28 2.64 9.84
N ASP A 60 6.77 3.36 10.86
CA ASP A 60 7.52 2.79 11.98
C ASP A 60 6.62 1.93 12.88
N ASP A 61 5.35 2.29 13.04
CA ASP A 61 4.39 1.57 13.89
C ASP A 61 4.13 0.13 13.39
N VAL A 62 4.39 -0.13 12.11
CA VAL A 62 4.24 -1.45 11.47
C VAL A 62 5.59 -2.10 11.09
N ALA A 63 6.70 -1.53 11.56
CA ALA A 63 8.05 -2.03 11.34
C ALA A 63 8.44 -2.25 9.86
N ILE A 64 8.05 -1.35 8.95
CA ILE A 64 8.46 -1.40 7.54
C ILE A 64 9.62 -0.43 7.32
N PHE A 65 10.83 -0.92 7.60
CA PHE A 65 12.06 -0.12 7.60
C PHE A 65 12.91 -0.22 6.33
N SER A 66 12.50 -1.01 5.33
CA SER A 66 13.27 -1.16 4.08
C SER A 66 12.39 -1.20 2.83
N LYS A 67 12.94 -0.63 1.75
CA LYS A 67 12.33 -0.61 0.41
C LYS A 67 12.06 -2.03 -0.09
N GLY A 68 13.00 -2.94 0.14
CA GLY A 68 12.85 -4.35 -0.20
C GLY A 68 11.67 -5.03 0.53
N LYS A 69 11.50 -4.76 1.84
CA LYS A 69 10.37 -5.31 2.61
C LYS A 69 9.04 -4.74 2.12
N ALA A 70 8.99 -3.44 1.85
CA ALA A 70 7.80 -2.78 1.33
C ALA A 70 7.42 -3.28 -0.07
N LEU A 71 8.40 -3.41 -0.97
CA LEU A 71 8.20 -3.97 -2.30
C LEU A 71 7.73 -5.44 -2.24
N ARG A 72 8.29 -6.24 -1.32
CA ARG A 72 7.83 -7.63 -1.12
C ARG A 72 6.37 -7.68 -0.67
N LEU A 73 5.95 -6.80 0.24
CA LEU A 73 4.55 -6.72 0.67
C LEU A 73 3.62 -6.26 -0.45
N LEU A 74 4.05 -5.26 -1.24
CA LEU A 74 3.35 -4.82 -2.44
C LEU A 74 3.10 -5.98 -3.41
N LYS A 75 4.16 -6.73 -3.72
CA LYS A 75 4.08 -7.90 -4.62
C LYS A 75 3.18 -8.99 -4.05
N LYS A 76 3.19 -9.24 -2.73
CA LYS A 76 2.25 -10.18 -2.10
C LYS A 76 0.80 -9.73 -2.24
N GLY A 77 0.52 -8.43 -2.15
CA GLY A 77 -0.80 -7.86 -2.44
C GLY A 77 -1.29 -8.19 -3.85
N LEU A 78 -0.41 -8.02 -4.85
CA LEU A 78 -0.70 -8.41 -6.24
C LEU A 78 -0.90 -9.93 -6.38
N GLN A 79 -0.07 -10.75 -5.75
CA GLN A 79 -0.20 -12.22 -5.78
C GLN A 79 -1.54 -12.71 -5.21
N LYS A 80 -2.05 -12.04 -4.18
CA LYS A 80 -3.38 -12.31 -3.63
C LYS A 80 -4.52 -11.64 -4.39
N GLY A 81 -4.23 -10.83 -5.41
CA GLY A 81 -5.23 -10.11 -6.19
C GLY A 81 -5.91 -8.96 -5.45
N LEU A 82 -5.35 -8.49 -4.33
CA LEU A 82 -5.90 -7.35 -3.57
C LEU A 82 -5.53 -6.03 -4.26
N VAL A 83 -6.17 -5.77 -5.39
CA VAL A 83 -5.94 -4.59 -6.24
C VAL A 83 -7.22 -3.78 -6.41
N SER A 84 -7.08 -2.48 -6.60
CA SER A 84 -8.23 -1.61 -6.84
C SER A 84 -8.86 -1.88 -8.20
N LYS A 85 -10.19 -1.78 -8.28
CA LYS A 85 -10.92 -1.78 -9.56
C LYS A 85 -10.46 -0.65 -10.49
N ARG A 86 -10.10 0.50 -9.93
CA ARG A 86 -9.57 1.63 -10.70
C ARG A 86 -8.15 1.32 -11.16
N GLN A 87 -7.86 1.59 -12.43
CA GLN A 87 -6.52 1.49 -13.00
C GLN A 87 -6.11 2.81 -13.66
N ASN A 88 -4.81 2.99 -13.83
CA ASN A 88 -4.19 4.11 -14.53
C ASN A 88 -2.95 3.59 -15.28
N HIS A 89 -2.90 3.75 -16.60
CA HIS A 89 -1.84 3.18 -17.46
C HIS A 89 -1.59 1.68 -17.22
N GLY A 90 -2.66 0.89 -17.02
CA GLY A 90 -2.57 -0.55 -16.75
C GLY A 90 -2.18 -0.91 -15.31
N PHE A 91 -1.81 0.07 -14.46
CA PHE A 91 -1.51 -0.15 -13.06
C PHE A 91 -2.73 0.08 -12.16
N PRO A 92 -3.02 -0.79 -11.18
CA PRO A 92 -4.03 -0.52 -10.17
C PRO A 92 -3.75 0.79 -9.41
N GLN A 93 -4.77 1.61 -9.18
CA GLN A 93 -4.62 2.82 -8.37
C GLN A 93 -4.15 2.52 -6.93
N ASN A 94 -4.65 1.43 -6.35
CA ASN A 94 -4.25 0.94 -5.04
C ASN A 94 -3.97 -0.56 -5.07
N ILE A 95 -3.02 -0.98 -4.25
CA ILE A 95 -2.71 -2.37 -3.94
C ILE A 95 -2.73 -2.50 -2.42
N TRP A 96 -3.42 -3.52 -1.90
CA TRP A 96 -3.47 -3.78 -0.46
C TRP A 96 -2.69 -5.03 -0.11
N SER A 97 -2.07 -5.00 1.06
CA SER A 97 -1.31 -6.14 1.59
C SER A 97 -1.41 -6.18 3.11
N VAL A 98 -1.05 -7.31 3.71
CA VAL A 98 -1.05 -7.46 5.17
C VAL A 98 0.33 -7.91 5.63
N THR A 99 0.85 -7.29 6.68
CA THR A 99 2.12 -7.69 7.28
C THR A 99 2.00 -9.06 7.96
N ALA A 100 3.13 -9.68 8.30
CA ALA A 100 3.14 -10.92 9.07
C ALA A 100 2.48 -10.81 10.46
N LYS A 101 2.35 -9.58 10.99
CA LYS A 101 1.68 -9.31 12.26
C LYS A 101 0.18 -9.02 12.11
N GLY A 102 -0.38 -9.15 10.90
CA GLY A 102 -1.78 -8.86 10.65
C GLY A 102 -2.09 -7.38 10.42
N GLU A 103 -1.09 -6.53 10.20
CA GLU A 103 -1.34 -5.11 9.93
C GLU A 103 -1.63 -4.86 8.44
N PRO A 104 -2.83 -4.37 8.08
CA PRO A 104 -3.18 -4.06 6.71
C PRO A 104 -2.54 -2.74 6.25
N LEU A 105 -2.06 -2.76 5.00
CA LEU A 105 -1.35 -1.70 4.34
C LEU A 105 -2.08 -1.31 3.05
N GLU A 106 -2.05 -0.02 2.73
CA GLU A 106 -2.49 0.50 1.45
C GLU A 106 -1.28 1.06 0.72
N ALA A 107 -1.05 0.60 -0.50
CA ALA A 107 -0.12 1.20 -1.44
C ALA A 107 -0.90 1.92 -2.53
N GLN A 108 -0.54 3.17 -2.81
CA GLN A 108 -1.13 4.01 -3.83
C GLN A 108 -0.12 4.25 -4.96
N LEU A 109 -0.61 4.19 -6.19
CA LEU A 109 0.17 4.53 -7.38
C LEU A 109 0.56 6.00 -7.32
N GLU A 110 1.88 6.25 -7.31
CA GLU A 110 2.51 7.56 -7.24
C GLU A 110 2.89 8.05 -8.63
N ASN A 111 3.47 7.16 -9.45
CA ASN A 111 3.83 7.45 -10.83
C ASN A 111 3.39 6.29 -11.74
N ALA A 112 2.41 6.59 -12.61
CA ALA A 112 1.80 5.61 -13.50
C ALA A 112 2.68 5.24 -14.71
N GLU A 113 3.61 6.12 -15.12
CA GLU A 113 4.54 5.85 -16.22
C GLU A 113 5.59 4.80 -15.82
N THR A 114 5.98 4.80 -14.54
CA THR A 114 7.02 3.92 -13.99
C THR A 114 6.48 2.76 -13.16
N GLY A 115 5.17 2.71 -12.91
CA GLY A 115 4.56 1.73 -12.02
C GLY A 115 5.03 1.84 -10.57
N THR A 116 5.35 3.07 -10.12
CA THR A 116 5.90 3.31 -8.80
C THR A 116 4.79 3.55 -7.77
N TYR A 117 4.86 2.82 -6.67
CA TYR A 117 3.92 2.91 -5.55
C TYR A 117 4.59 3.45 -4.28
N HIS A 118 3.77 4.10 -3.47
CA HIS A 118 4.06 4.42 -2.09
C HIS A 118 2.98 3.81 -1.21
N GLY A 119 3.37 3.14 -0.12
CA GLY A 119 2.42 2.58 0.84
C GLY A 119 2.54 3.12 2.26
N TYR A 120 1.46 2.93 3.01
CA TYR A 120 1.28 3.34 4.39
C TYR A 120 0.31 2.37 5.11
N PRO A 121 0.37 2.28 6.46
CA PRO A 121 -0.61 1.53 7.23
C PRO A 121 -2.00 2.12 7.08
N LEU A 122 -3.02 1.26 6.98
CA LEU A 122 -4.39 1.74 7.16
C LEU A 122 -4.57 2.16 8.63
N PRO A 123 -5.09 3.37 8.93
CA PRO A 123 -5.30 3.82 10.30
C PRO A 123 -6.18 2.86 11.09
N GLY A 124 -5.90 2.62 12.38
CA GLY A 124 -6.61 1.62 13.18
C GLY A 124 -8.14 1.76 13.22
N ASN A 125 -8.64 2.99 13.05
CA ASN A 125 -10.08 3.30 13.00
C ASN A 125 -10.67 3.31 11.57
N ASP A 126 -9.90 2.94 10.54
CA ASP A 126 -10.38 2.84 9.17
C ASP A 126 -11.19 1.54 9.00
N PRO A 127 -12.52 1.62 8.73
CA PRO A 127 -13.36 0.44 8.57
C PRO A 127 -12.90 -0.48 7.43
N PHE A 128 -12.10 0.03 6.49
CA PHE A 128 -11.57 -0.79 5.40
C PHE A 128 -10.55 -1.83 5.84
N ARG A 129 -9.95 -1.66 7.02
CA ARG A 129 -9.04 -2.67 7.59
C ARG A 129 -9.70 -4.04 7.64
N ALA A 130 -10.95 -4.10 8.10
CA ALA A 130 -11.70 -5.35 8.19
C ALA A 130 -11.90 -5.99 6.80
N VAL A 131 -12.18 -5.18 5.78
CA VAL A 131 -12.33 -5.66 4.40
C VAL A 131 -11.01 -6.23 3.87
N VAL A 132 -9.91 -5.48 4.00
CA VAL A 132 -8.59 -5.96 3.55
C VAL A 132 -8.21 -7.26 4.23
N LEU A 133 -8.43 -7.39 5.54
CA LEU A 133 -8.15 -8.61 6.29
C LEU A 133 -9.03 -9.79 5.86
N GLN A 134 -10.32 -9.55 5.62
CA GLN A 134 -11.23 -10.59 5.14
C GLN A 134 -10.78 -11.13 3.78
N TRP A 135 -10.43 -10.25 2.84
CA TRP A 135 -9.92 -10.66 1.53
C TRP A 135 -8.55 -11.32 1.61
N TRP A 136 -7.70 -10.87 2.54
CA TRP A 136 -6.37 -11.43 2.73
C TRP A 136 -6.39 -12.87 3.25
N ASN A 137 -7.43 -13.25 4.00
CA ASN A 137 -7.54 -14.59 4.59
C ASN A 137 -8.36 -15.57 3.75
N GLN A 138 -8.86 -15.12 2.59
CA GLN A 138 -9.35 -16.00 1.52
C GLN A 138 -8.16 -16.59 0.75
#